data_AF-A0A0G3M0F3-F1
#
_entry.id   AF-A0A0G3M0F3-F1
#
_cell.length_a   1.000
_cell.length_b   1.000
_cell.length_c   1.000
_cell.angle_alpha   90.00
_cell.angle_beta   90.00
_cell.angle_gamma   90.00
#
_symmetry.space_group_name_H-M   'P 1'
#
loop_
_entity.id
_entity.type
_entity.pdbx_description
1 polymer ?
#
loop_
_entity_poly.entity_id
_entity_poly.type
_entity_poly.pdbx_seq_one_letter_code
_entity_poly.pdbx_strand_id
1 'polypeptide(L)'
;MDSNEKKEINTLDFYKELYFKENERKKEFDNLVNLPILIYTTIVAVNLFVLEKFIKEPSTIDCANCFLKILVSITLGSIAYSIYYLLKSFVNFPKSYIYKEIGNPKEIFDYELNLREEQETLEDAELLMNNYLKDSFMDCANTNFLINQKRSDYYAQSKNGIFLGVVSTIIIILIYFIKLINF
;
A
#
# COMPACT_ATOMS: atom_id res chain seq x y z
N MET A 1 -48.00 17.25 -1.01
CA MET A 1 -47.64 15.82 -0.89
C MET A 1 -46.35 15.66 -1.66
N ASP A 2 -45.23 15.86 -0.97
CA ASP A 2 -43.90 15.59 -1.52
C ASP A 2 -43.81 14.10 -1.81
N SER A 3 -43.75 13.75 -3.09
CA SER A 3 -43.37 12.43 -3.53
C SER A 3 -41.93 12.21 -3.05
N ASN A 4 -41.78 11.42 -1.99
CA ASN A 4 -40.54 10.76 -1.63
C ASN A 4 -40.09 9.92 -2.84
N GLU A 5 -39.35 10.56 -3.73
CA GLU A 5 -38.62 9.94 -4.81
C GLU A 5 -37.54 9.10 -4.12
N LYS A 6 -37.87 7.84 -3.81
CA LYS A 6 -36.87 6.83 -3.49
C LYS A 6 -35.97 6.78 -4.71
N LYS A 7 -34.83 7.46 -4.64
CA LYS A 7 -33.77 7.42 -5.64
C LYS A 7 -33.33 5.96 -5.70
N GLU A 8 -33.94 5.22 -6.63
CA GLU A 8 -33.65 3.83 -6.84
C GLU A 8 -32.18 3.78 -7.25
N ILE A 9 -31.35 3.21 -6.38
CA ILE A 9 -29.92 3.14 -6.63
C ILE A 9 -29.79 2.30 -7.89
N ASN A 10 -29.29 2.92 -8.97
CA ASN A 10 -28.91 2.17 -10.14
C ASN A 10 -27.80 1.19 -9.72
N THR A 11 -28.19 -0.07 -9.53
CA THR A 11 -27.32 -1.12 -8.98
C THR A 11 -26.08 -1.33 -9.84
N LEU A 12 -26.17 -1.10 -11.16
CA LEU A 12 -25.02 -1.15 -12.05
C LEU A 12 -24.03 -0.02 -11.78
N ASP A 13 -24.51 1.22 -11.63
CA ASP A 13 -23.66 2.37 -11.33
C ASP A 13 -22.93 2.20 -10.00
N PHE A 14 -23.60 1.60 -9.00
CA PHE A 14 -22.99 1.27 -7.72
C PHE A 14 -21.80 0.30 -7.85
N TYR A 15 -21.96 -0.82 -8.58
CA TYR A 15 -20.84 -1.77 -8.76
C TYR A 15 -19.72 -1.20 -9.61
N LYS A 16 -20.06 -0.40 -10.62
CA LYS A 16 -19.11 0.33 -11.44
C LYS A 16 -18.27 1.30 -10.59
N GLU A 17 -18.91 2.07 -9.70
CA GLU A 17 -18.22 2.98 -8.78
C GLU A 17 -17.29 2.21 -7.83
N LEU A 18 -17.74 1.10 -7.26
CA LEU A 18 -16.90 0.24 -6.41
C LEU A 18 -15.66 -0.25 -7.16
N TYR A 19 -15.82 -0.74 -8.38
CA TYR A 19 -14.70 -1.18 -9.21
C TYR A 19 -13.68 -0.06 -9.45
N PHE A 20 -14.14 1.12 -9.87
CA PHE A 20 -13.24 2.25 -10.11
C PHE A 20 -12.52 2.72 -8.84
N LYS A 21 -13.21 2.72 -7.71
CA LYS A 21 -12.62 3.05 -6.40
C LYS A 21 -11.51 2.07 -6.01
N GLU A 22 -11.66 0.78 -6.29
CA GLU A 22 -10.59 -0.19 -6.02
C GLU A 22 -9.39 -0.02 -6.97
N ASN A 23 -9.63 0.42 -8.20
CA ASN A 23 -8.57 0.78 -9.15
C ASN A 23 -7.85 2.09 -8.76
N GLU A 24 -8.54 3.05 -8.16
CA GLU A 24 -7.92 4.23 -7.57
C GLU A 24 -7.04 3.86 -6.38
N ARG A 25 -7.54 3.03 -5.46
CA ARG A 25 -6.77 2.50 -4.31
C ARG A 25 -5.49 1.78 -4.75
N LYS A 26 -5.54 1.01 -5.84
CA LYS A 26 -4.35 0.37 -6.44
C LYS A 26 -3.28 1.41 -6.77
N LYS A 27 -3.65 2.50 -7.45
CA LYS A 27 -2.73 3.60 -7.81
C LYS A 27 -2.21 4.34 -6.58
N GLU A 28 -3.06 4.55 -5.57
CA GLU A 28 -2.62 5.13 -4.30
C GLU A 28 -1.50 4.31 -3.69
N PHE A 29 -1.69 2.98 -3.56
CA PHE A 29 -0.65 2.11 -3.04
C PHE A 29 0.63 2.17 -3.87
N ASP A 30 0.54 2.14 -5.21
CA ASP A 30 1.72 2.21 -6.08
C ASP A 30 2.53 3.50 -5.86
N ASN A 31 1.86 4.61 -5.56
CA ASN A 31 2.49 5.89 -5.26
C ASN A 31 3.07 6.01 -3.84
N LEU A 32 2.63 5.19 -2.89
CA LEU A 32 3.04 5.27 -1.49
C LEU A 32 4.51 4.83 -1.25
N VAL A 33 5.20 4.22 -2.22
CA VAL A 33 6.56 3.66 -2.01
C VAL A 33 7.63 4.73 -1.82
N ASN A 34 7.44 5.90 -2.43
CA ASN A 34 8.46 6.94 -2.50
C ASN A 34 8.78 7.53 -1.12
N LEU A 35 7.76 7.71 -0.27
CA LEU A 35 7.92 8.31 1.05
C LEU A 35 8.73 7.41 2.01
N PRO A 36 8.43 6.11 2.18
CA PRO A 36 9.27 5.17 2.92
C PRO A 36 10.74 5.16 2.47
N ILE A 37 10.99 5.16 1.15
CA ILE A 37 12.36 5.18 0.60
C ILE A 37 13.12 6.43 1.07
N LEU A 38 12.48 7.60 1.00
CA LEU A 38 13.07 8.85 1.46
C LEU A 38 13.39 8.82 2.96
N ILE A 39 12.47 8.26 3.77
CA ILE A 39 12.66 8.14 5.22
C ILE A 39 13.84 7.21 5.53
N TYR A 40 13.94 6.04 4.90
CA TYR A 40 15.08 5.14 5.14
C TYR A 40 16.40 5.76 4.70
N THR A 41 16.42 6.45 3.57
CA THR A 41 17.64 7.12 3.07
C THR A 41 18.13 8.13 4.11
N THR A 42 17.22 8.91 4.69
CA THR A 42 17.53 9.85 5.77
C THR A 42 18.04 9.13 7.03
N ILE A 43 17.33 8.08 7.48
CA ILE A 43 17.73 7.29 8.65
C ILE A 43 19.14 6.72 8.47
N VAL A 44 19.41 6.08 7.32
CA VAL A 44 20.71 5.48 7.03
C VAL A 44 21.81 6.54 6.99
N ALA A 45 21.58 7.68 6.31
CA ALA A 45 22.56 8.76 6.25
C ALA A 45 22.92 9.31 7.63
N VAL A 46 21.92 9.58 8.47
CA VAL A 46 22.12 10.06 9.85
C VAL A 46 22.89 9.04 10.69
N ASN A 47 22.48 7.76 10.63
CA ASN A 47 23.14 6.71 11.40
C ASN A 47 24.60 6.53 10.98
N LEU A 48 24.90 6.55 9.67
CA LEU A 48 26.27 6.47 9.16
C LEU A 48 27.12 7.66 9.61
N PHE A 49 26.58 8.88 9.55
CA PHE A 49 27.27 10.09 10.01
C PHE A 49 27.64 9.99 11.51
N VAL A 50 26.69 9.60 12.36
CA VAL A 50 26.94 9.46 13.81
C VAL A 50 27.94 8.34 14.07
N LEU A 51 27.79 7.18 13.42
CA LEU A 51 28.70 6.05 13.56
C LEU A 51 30.14 6.40 13.19
N GLU A 52 30.35 7.10 12.08
CA GLU A 52 31.69 7.50 11.63
C GLU A 52 32.41 8.36 12.68
N LYS A 53 31.68 9.29 13.31
CA LYS A 53 32.23 10.15 14.38
C LYS A 53 32.57 9.35 15.64
N PHE A 54 31.69 8.42 16.04
CA PHE A 54 31.91 7.60 17.22
C PHE A 54 33.04 6.57 17.07
N ILE A 55 33.24 6.00 15.87
CA ILE A 55 34.29 5.01 15.61
C ILE A 55 35.69 5.63 15.65
N LYS A 56 35.82 6.91 15.28
CA LYS A 56 37.11 7.62 15.22
C LYS A 56 37.66 8.04 16.58
N GLU A 57 36.83 8.07 17.62
CA GLU A 57 37.28 8.39 18.97
C GLU A 57 37.67 7.10 19.72
N PRO A 58 38.95 6.93 20.10
CA PRO A 58 39.38 5.81 20.92
C PRO A 58 38.93 6.05 22.36
N SER A 59 37.67 5.77 22.68
CA SER A 59 37.25 5.71 24.08
C SER A 59 37.30 4.27 24.58
N THR A 60 37.93 4.10 25.74
CA THR A 60 37.86 2.93 26.62
C THR A 60 36.41 2.44 26.71
N ILE A 61 36.19 1.14 26.90
CA ILE A 61 34.89 0.45 26.94
C ILE A 61 33.86 1.25 27.76
N ASP A 62 33.18 2.19 27.11
CA ASP A 62 32.17 3.05 27.71
C ASP A 62 30.81 2.41 27.48
N CYS A 63 30.00 2.32 28.54
CA CYS A 63 28.62 1.85 28.46
C CYS A 63 27.82 2.56 27.34
N ALA A 64 28.15 3.82 27.04
CA ALA A 64 27.57 4.59 25.95
C ALA A 64 27.83 3.97 24.56
N ASN A 65 29.04 3.47 24.29
CA ASN A 65 29.39 2.82 23.02
C ASN A 65 28.66 1.48 22.86
N CYS A 66 28.49 0.73 23.95
CA CYS A 66 27.70 -0.51 23.94
C CYS A 66 26.22 -0.22 23.64
N PHE A 67 25.66 0.80 24.31
CA PHE A 67 24.28 1.23 24.11
C PHE A 67 24.02 1.72 22.68
N LEU A 68 24.95 2.49 22.10
CA LEU A 68 24.85 2.96 20.73
C LEU A 68 24.85 1.81 19.71
N LYS A 69 25.69 0.78 19.91
CA LYS A 69 25.68 -0.43 19.05
C LYS A 69 24.34 -1.17 19.12
N ILE A 70 23.74 -1.26 20.30
CA ILE A 70 22.42 -1.86 20.48
C ILE A 70 21.37 -1.05 19.71
N LEU A 71 21.36 0.28 19.84
CA LEU A 71 20.42 1.15 19.13
C LEU A 71 20.57 1.05 17.61
N VAL A 72 21.80 1.03 17.09
CA VAL A 72 22.05 0.84 15.66
C VAL A 72 21.53 -0.52 15.19
N SER A 73 21.72 -1.57 15.99
CA SER A 73 21.21 -2.91 15.68
C SER A 73 19.67 -2.93 15.64
N ILE A 74 19.01 -2.23 16.57
CA ILE A 74 17.55 -2.05 16.58
C ILE A 74 17.11 -1.29 15.32
N THR A 75 17.79 -0.19 14.96
CA THR A 75 17.48 0.58 13.75
C THR A 75 17.62 -0.25 12.48
N LEU A 76 18.68 -1.06 12.36
CA LEU A 76 18.86 -1.96 11.21
C LEU A 76 17.78 -3.04 11.17
N GLY A 77 17.44 -3.63 12.31
CA GLY A 77 16.36 -4.61 12.43
C GLY A 77 15.00 -4.01 12.06
N SER A 78 14.72 -2.78 12.49
CA SER A 78 13.47 -2.07 12.17
C SER A 78 13.38 -1.73 10.69
N ILE A 79 14.48 -1.30 10.07
CA ILE A 79 14.55 -1.07 8.62
C ILE A 79 14.29 -2.37 7.86
N ALA A 80 14.97 -3.46 8.23
CA ALA A 80 14.80 -4.75 7.57
C ALA A 80 13.36 -5.29 7.68
N TYR A 81 12.77 -5.23 8.89
CA TYR A 81 11.37 -5.56 9.13
C TYR A 81 10.44 -4.71 8.25
N SER A 82 10.68 -3.41 8.21
CA SER A 82 9.86 -2.46 7.48
C SER A 82 9.94 -2.68 5.96
N ILE A 83 11.15 -2.85 5.40
CA ILE A 83 11.37 -3.17 3.99
C ILE A 83 10.70 -4.49 3.60
N TYR A 84 10.77 -5.51 4.45
CA TYR A 84 10.11 -6.79 4.20
C TYR A 84 8.60 -6.63 4.00
N TYR A 85 7.94 -5.89 4.89
CA TYR A 85 6.50 -5.62 4.79
C TYR A 85 6.15 -4.66 3.67
N LEU A 86 7.03 -3.70 3.37
CA LEU A 86 6.89 -2.84 2.20
C LEU A 86 6.90 -3.70 0.93
N LEU A 87 7.91 -4.53 0.71
CA LEU A 87 7.98 -5.41 -0.46
C LEU A 87 6.75 -6.31 -0.60
N LYS A 88 6.20 -6.80 0.52
CA LYS A 88 4.94 -7.55 0.51
C LYS A 88 3.75 -6.70 0.07
N SER A 89 3.64 -5.47 0.56
CA SER A 89 2.58 -4.52 0.20
C SER A 89 2.62 -4.12 -1.28
N PHE A 90 3.82 -4.03 -1.89
CA PHE A 90 3.99 -3.57 -3.26
C PHE A 90 3.95 -4.69 -4.30
N VAL A 91 4.76 -5.73 -4.10
CA VAL A 91 5.03 -6.73 -5.15
C VAL A 91 4.53 -8.11 -4.74
N ASN A 92 4.01 -8.28 -3.52
CA ASN A 92 3.70 -9.59 -2.92
C ASN A 92 4.84 -10.60 -3.20
N PHE A 93 6.08 -10.12 -3.03
CA PHE A 93 7.28 -10.85 -3.42
C PHE A 93 7.25 -12.29 -2.85
N PRO A 94 7.42 -13.33 -3.71
CA PRO A 94 7.92 -13.29 -5.10
C PRO A 94 6.85 -13.25 -6.22
N LYS A 95 5.55 -13.19 -5.92
CA LYS A 95 4.49 -13.18 -6.95
C LYS A 95 3.72 -11.87 -6.94
N SER A 96 3.75 -11.12 -8.04
CA SER A 96 2.98 -9.89 -8.21
C SER A 96 1.48 -10.09 -7.94
N TYR A 97 0.84 -9.07 -7.37
CA TYR A 97 -0.62 -9.03 -7.27
C TYR A 97 -1.24 -9.01 -8.67
N ILE A 98 -2.20 -9.91 -8.89
CA ILE A 98 -2.96 -9.99 -10.14
C ILE A 98 -4.32 -9.34 -9.87
N TYR A 99 -4.45 -8.09 -10.30
CA TYR A 99 -5.72 -7.38 -10.27
C TYR A 99 -6.62 -7.90 -11.38
N LYS A 100 -7.91 -8.04 -11.07
CA LYS A 100 -8.90 -8.39 -12.06
C LYS A 100 -9.42 -7.10 -12.70
N GLU A 101 -9.36 -7.06 -14.03
CA GLU A 101 -9.87 -5.95 -14.82
C GLU A 101 -11.15 -6.43 -15.53
N ILE A 102 -12.03 -5.49 -15.86
CA ILE A 102 -13.19 -5.81 -16.70
C ILE A 102 -12.73 -6.29 -18.08
N GLY A 103 -13.54 -7.13 -18.74
CA GLY A 103 -13.27 -7.66 -20.08
C GLY A 103 -12.91 -6.57 -21.10
N ASN A 104 -12.22 -6.96 -22.18
CA ASN A 104 -11.82 -6.01 -23.21
C ASN A 104 -13.06 -5.33 -23.81
N PRO A 105 -13.06 -4.01 -24.07
CA PRO A 105 -14.15 -3.32 -24.74
C PRO A 105 -14.70 -4.04 -25.98
N LYS A 106 -13.84 -4.68 -26.78
CA LYS A 106 -14.28 -5.47 -27.93
C LYS A 106 -15.10 -6.69 -27.53
N GLU A 107 -14.66 -7.45 -26.52
CA GLU A 107 -15.37 -8.64 -26.04
C GLU A 107 -16.73 -8.27 -25.45
N ILE A 108 -16.80 -7.16 -24.73
CA ILE A 108 -18.06 -6.62 -24.18
C ILE A 108 -19.02 -6.23 -25.31
N PHE A 109 -18.51 -5.56 -26.34
CA PHE A 109 -19.31 -5.14 -27.49
C PHE A 109 -19.79 -6.35 -28.32
N ASP A 110 -18.92 -7.32 -28.59
CA ASP A 110 -19.27 -8.54 -29.30
C ASP A 110 -20.33 -9.34 -28.52
N TYR A 111 -20.23 -9.40 -27.19
CA TYR A 111 -21.24 -10.02 -26.33
C TYR A 111 -22.59 -9.28 -26.39
N GLU A 112 -22.59 -7.94 -26.36
CA GLU A 112 -23.80 -7.13 -26.51
C GLU A 112 -24.50 -7.39 -27.86
N LEU A 113 -23.72 -7.46 -28.95
CA LEU A 113 -24.26 -7.78 -30.28
C LEU A 113 -24.89 -9.18 -30.32
N ASN A 114 -24.21 -10.19 -29.79
CA ASN A 114 -24.73 -11.55 -29.74
C ASN A 114 -26.05 -11.62 -28.95
N LEU A 115 -26.13 -10.94 -27.80
CA LEU A 115 -27.38 -10.89 -27.03
C LEU A 115 -28.53 -10.26 -27.83
N ARG A 116 -28.26 -9.19 -28.60
CA ARG A 116 -29.28 -8.56 -29.45
C ARG A 116 -29.76 -9.45 -30.59
N GLU A 117 -28.91 -10.36 -31.07
CA GLU A 117 -29.28 -11.33 -32.11
C GLU A 117 -30.00 -12.56 -31.56
N GLU A 118 -29.69 -12.98 -30.33
CA GLU A 118 -30.22 -14.21 -29.72
C GLU A 118 -31.55 -14.02 -28.97
N GLN A 119 -31.85 -12.81 -28.45
CA GLN A 119 -33.06 -12.57 -27.66
C GLN A 119 -34.27 -12.16 -28.52
N GLU A 120 -35.47 -12.53 -28.06
CA GLU A 120 -36.72 -12.18 -28.75
C GLU A 120 -37.04 -10.68 -28.68
N THR A 121 -36.61 -10.01 -27.60
CA THR A 121 -36.82 -8.58 -27.38
C THR A 121 -35.51 -7.85 -27.04
N LEU A 122 -35.46 -6.57 -27.39
CA LEU A 122 -34.34 -5.70 -27.01
C LEU A 122 -34.26 -5.51 -25.48
N GLU A 123 -35.40 -5.51 -24.79
CA GLU A 123 -35.48 -5.33 -23.34
C GLU A 123 -34.82 -6.51 -22.61
N ASP A 124 -35.03 -7.75 -23.08
CA ASP A 124 -34.39 -8.94 -22.53
C ASP A 124 -32.86 -8.93 -22.77
N ALA A 125 -32.43 -8.52 -23.96
CA ALA A 125 -31.01 -8.37 -24.28
C ALA A 125 -30.33 -7.32 -23.37
N GLU A 126 -30.98 -6.17 -23.17
CA GLU A 126 -30.49 -5.12 -22.26
C GLU A 126 -30.46 -5.57 -20.81
N LEU A 127 -31.46 -6.33 -20.35
CA LEU A 127 -31.49 -6.90 -19.01
C LEU A 127 -30.34 -7.87 -18.77
N LEU A 128 -30.10 -8.80 -19.72
CA LEU A 128 -29.00 -9.77 -19.65
C LEU A 128 -27.64 -9.07 -19.69
N MET A 129 -27.48 -8.05 -20.54
CA MET A 129 -26.26 -7.26 -20.60
C MET A 129 -26.00 -6.52 -19.28
N ASN A 130 -27.04 -5.91 -18.71
CA ASN A 130 -26.95 -5.24 -17.42
C ASN A 130 -26.55 -6.21 -16.30
N ASN A 131 -27.11 -7.42 -16.27
CA ASN A 131 -26.76 -8.43 -15.28
C ASN A 131 -25.31 -8.91 -15.45
N TYR A 132 -24.88 -9.19 -16.69
CA TYR A 132 -23.50 -9.54 -16.99
C TYR A 132 -22.50 -8.48 -16.52
N LEU A 133 -22.80 -7.19 -16.78
CA LEU A 133 -21.94 -6.10 -16.34
C LEU A 133 -21.92 -5.97 -14.81
N LYS A 134 -23.06 -6.10 -14.13
CA LYS A 134 -23.13 -6.08 -12.67
C LYS A 134 -22.25 -7.16 -12.06
N ASP A 135 -22.37 -8.39 -12.54
CA ASP A 135 -21.59 -9.53 -12.05
C ASP A 135 -20.10 -9.33 -12.33
N SER A 136 -19.76 -8.86 -13.53
CA SER A 136 -18.37 -8.58 -13.93
C SER A 136 -17.74 -7.49 -13.05
N PHE A 137 -18.43 -6.36 -12.83
CA PHE A 137 -17.95 -5.28 -11.97
C PHE A 137 -17.83 -5.74 -10.52
N MET A 138 -18.82 -6.46 -10.00
CA MET A 138 -18.81 -6.98 -8.64
C MET A 138 -17.62 -7.92 -8.41
N ASP A 139 -17.37 -8.86 -9.32
CA ASP A 139 -16.29 -9.83 -9.19
C ASP A 139 -14.90 -9.17 -9.28
N CYS A 140 -14.75 -8.21 -10.20
CA CYS A 140 -13.53 -7.39 -10.27
C CYS A 140 -13.32 -6.58 -8.99
N ALA A 141 -14.36 -5.88 -8.52
CA ALA A 141 -14.30 -5.07 -7.31
C ALA A 141 -13.96 -5.91 -6.07
N ASN A 142 -14.62 -7.07 -5.90
CA ASN A 142 -14.37 -7.96 -4.77
C ASN A 142 -12.94 -8.51 -4.78
N THR A 143 -12.46 -8.98 -5.93
CA THR A 143 -11.08 -9.48 -6.07
C THR A 143 -10.07 -8.37 -5.75
N ASN A 144 -10.26 -7.18 -6.30
CA ASN A 144 -9.36 -6.05 -6.11
C ASN A 144 -9.41 -5.51 -4.67
N PHE A 145 -10.59 -5.53 -4.03
CA PHE A 145 -10.78 -5.18 -2.63
C PHE A 145 -9.96 -6.09 -1.70
N LEU A 146 -10.04 -7.40 -1.87
CA LEU A 146 -9.27 -8.35 -1.06
C LEU A 146 -7.77 -8.16 -1.21
N ILE A 147 -7.31 -7.86 -2.42
CA ILE A 147 -5.91 -7.51 -2.69
C ILE A 147 -5.54 -6.22 -1.95
N ASN A 148 -6.31 -5.14 -2.13
CA ASN A 148 -6.06 -3.84 -1.51
C ASN A 148 -6.09 -3.92 0.02
N GLN A 149 -6.99 -4.71 0.60
CA GLN A 149 -7.04 -4.96 2.04
C GLN A 149 -5.72 -5.57 2.52
N LYS A 150 -5.24 -6.62 1.86
CA LYS A 150 -3.97 -7.27 2.20
C LYS A 150 -2.78 -6.32 2.03
N ARG A 151 -2.77 -5.50 0.98
CA ARG A 151 -1.73 -4.47 0.77
C ARG A 151 -1.72 -3.44 1.90
N SER A 152 -2.91 -3.02 2.35
CA SER A 152 -3.10 -2.11 3.48
C SER A 152 -2.50 -2.66 4.78
N ASP A 153 -2.79 -3.92 5.09
CA ASP A 153 -2.30 -4.58 6.31
C ASP A 153 -0.77 -4.69 6.34
N TYR A 154 -0.16 -5.02 5.20
CA TYR A 154 1.30 -5.03 5.08
C TYR A 154 1.90 -3.63 5.14
N TYR A 155 1.25 -2.64 4.53
CA TYR A 155 1.70 -1.26 4.64
C TYR A 155 1.63 -0.74 6.08
N ALA A 156 0.58 -1.09 6.83
CA ALA A 156 0.47 -0.77 8.24
C ALA A 156 1.60 -1.39 9.07
N GLN A 157 1.94 -2.66 8.82
CA GLN A 157 3.09 -3.31 9.46
C GLN A 157 4.41 -2.63 9.09
N SER A 158 4.59 -2.24 7.82
CA SER A 158 5.77 -1.47 7.41
C SER A 158 5.91 -0.18 8.21
N LYS A 159 4.82 0.59 8.39
CA LYS A 159 4.82 1.83 9.17
C LYS A 159 5.31 1.64 10.61
N ASN A 160 5.02 0.52 11.25
CA ASN A 160 5.53 0.22 12.60
C ASN A 160 7.07 0.15 12.62
N GLY A 161 7.67 -0.48 11.61
CA GLY A 161 9.13 -0.52 11.47
C GLY A 161 9.75 0.84 11.15
N ILE A 162 9.09 1.65 10.31
CA ILE A 162 9.50 3.05 10.05
C ILE A 162 9.50 3.84 11.37
N PHE A 163 8.40 3.76 12.12
CA PHE A 163 8.24 4.48 13.38
C PHE A 163 9.35 4.10 14.38
N LEU A 164 9.61 2.81 14.55
CA LEU A 164 10.68 2.33 15.43
C LEU A 164 12.07 2.82 14.97
N GLY A 165 12.33 2.83 13.65
CA GLY A 165 13.59 3.33 13.09
C GLY A 165 13.77 4.83 13.30
N VAL A 166 12.71 5.63 13.15
CA VAL A 166 12.73 7.08 13.41
C VAL A 166 13.00 7.35 14.89
N VAL A 167 12.26 6.70 15.80
CA VAL A 167 12.44 6.87 17.25
C VAL A 167 13.86 6.49 17.67
N SER A 168 14.36 5.34 17.21
CA SER A 168 15.72 4.88 17.51
C SER A 168 16.78 5.87 16.99
N THR A 169 16.56 6.43 15.80
CA THR A 169 17.45 7.45 15.21
C THR A 169 17.45 8.76 16.02
N ILE A 170 16.28 9.22 16.50
CA ILE A 170 16.19 10.39 17.37
C ILE A 170 16.99 10.16 18.67
N ILE A 171 16.87 8.98 19.27
CA ILE A 171 17.63 8.64 20.48
C ILE A 171 19.15 8.65 20.19
N ILE A 172 19.58 8.09 19.06
CA ILE A 172 20.99 8.12 18.63
C ILE A 172 21.50 9.57 18.48
N ILE A 173 20.71 10.45 17.86
CA ILE A 173 21.03 11.88 17.72
C ILE A 173 21.18 12.54 19.10
N LEU A 174 20.27 12.26 20.04
CA LEU A 174 20.34 12.83 21.39
C LEU A 174 21.60 12.39 22.14
N ILE A 175 21.97 11.11 22.06
CA ILE A 175 23.21 10.59 22.64
C ILE A 175 24.43 11.29 22.03
N TYR A 176 24.43 11.47 20.72
CA TYR A 176 25.50 12.19 20.03
C TYR A 176 25.63 13.63 20.54
N PHE A 177 24.54 14.37 20.68
CA PHE A 177 24.58 15.75 21.21
C PHE A 177 25.03 15.81 22.68
N ILE A 178 24.57 14.90 23.53
CA ILE A 178 25.00 14.82 24.93
C ILE A 178 26.52 14.60 24.99
N LYS A 179 27.03 13.69 24.18
CA LYS A 179 28.48 13.45 24.10
C LYS A 179 29.24 14.67 23.61
N LEU A 180 28.72 15.39 22.61
CA LEU A 180 29.32 16.61 22.09
C LEU A 180 29.42 17.74 23.14
N ILE A 181 28.41 17.87 24.02
CA ILE A 181 28.38 18.90 25.07
C ILE A 181 29.30 18.55 26.25
N ASN A 182 29.43 17.26 26.57
CA ASN A 182 30.24 16.78 27.69
C ASN A 182 31.74 16.62 27.35
N PHE A 183 32.14 16.94 26.13
CA PHE A 183 33.53 16.97 25.65
C PHE A 183 34.04 18.41 25.57
#